data_AF-A0A8T6UCB6-F1
#
_entry.id   AF-A0A8T6UCB6-F1
#
_cell.length_a   1.000
_cell.length_b   1.000
_cell.length_c   1.000
_cell.angle_alpha   90.00
_cell.angle_beta   90.00
_cell.angle_gamma   90.00
#
_symmetry.space_group_name_H-M   'P 1'
#
loop_
_entity.id
_entity.type
_entity.pdbx_description
1 polymer ?
#
loop_
_entity_poly.entity_id
_entity_poly.type
_entity_poly.pdbx_seq_one_letter_code
_entity_poly.pdbx_strand_id
1 'polypeptide(L)'
;MFVFYVGLHEGINDGGGSIVGPFLFLASSVLGILVALFFPLDAGGEIVTLRGKMHLILVVGMGLLTIAGMVALWFRLQLVEVWSAFATYSLISAIVSLILVIISGIFIKSKYRGLLERLGVYPFQLYYFVLSLMVFLNN
;
A
#
# COMPACT_ATOMS: atom_id res chain seq x y z
N MET A 1 -9.91 3.52 -8.44
CA MET A 1 -8.56 2.91 -8.41
C MET A 1 -8.04 2.56 -9.80
N PHE A 2 -8.75 1.82 -10.66
CA PHE A 2 -8.26 1.49 -12.01
C PHE A 2 -7.84 2.72 -12.85
N VAL A 3 -8.72 3.72 -12.98
CA VAL A 3 -8.43 4.98 -13.71
C VAL A 3 -7.22 5.72 -13.12
N PHE A 4 -7.07 5.68 -11.79
CA PHE A 4 -5.94 6.29 -11.10
C PHE A 4 -4.62 5.60 -11.47
N TYR A 5 -4.60 4.27 -11.56
CA TYR A 5 -3.38 3.53 -11.91
C TYR A 5 -3.01 3.65 -13.39
N VAL A 6 -3.99 3.81 -14.28
CA VAL A 6 -3.75 4.16 -15.68
C VAL A 6 -3.12 5.55 -15.77
N GLY A 7 -3.71 6.56 -15.12
CA GLY A 7 -3.15 7.91 -15.09
C GLY A 7 -1.76 7.98 -14.43
N LEU A 8 -1.52 7.16 -13.39
CA LEU A 8 -0.19 7.03 -12.78
C LEU A 8 0.83 6.40 -13.73
N HIS A 9 0.44 5.37 -14.47
CA HIS A 9 1.33 4.73 -15.44
C HIS A 9 1.71 5.72 -16.55
N GLU A 10 0.71 6.34 -17.17
CA GLU A 10 0.88 7.31 -18.25
C GLU A 10 1.66 8.55 -17.79
N GLY A 11 1.34 9.07 -16.59
CA GLY A 11 1.99 10.26 -16.05
C GLY A 11 3.43 10.08 -15.58
N ILE A 12 3.95 8.85 -15.57
CA ILE A 12 5.36 8.57 -15.31
C ILE A 12 6.04 8.25 -16.65
N ASN A 13 6.74 9.25 -17.20
CA ASN A 13 7.56 9.11 -18.41
C ASN A 13 6.76 8.51 -19.60
N ASP A 14 5.55 9.04 -19.86
CA ASP A 14 4.65 8.62 -20.94
C ASP A 14 4.35 7.09 -20.95
N GLY A 15 4.26 6.47 -19.77
CA GLY A 15 4.07 5.01 -19.65
C GLY A 15 5.35 4.18 -19.79
N GLY A 16 6.50 4.78 -20.11
CA GLY A 16 7.75 4.05 -20.22
C GLY A 16 8.12 3.39 -18.88
N GLY A 17 8.29 2.07 -18.86
CA GLY A 17 8.91 1.29 -17.78
C GLY A 17 8.25 1.35 -16.40
N SER A 18 7.08 1.97 -16.24
CA SER A 18 6.47 2.25 -14.93
C SER A 18 5.42 1.22 -14.50
N ILE A 19 5.05 0.23 -15.32
CA ILE A 19 3.84 -0.60 -15.14
C ILE A 19 3.82 -1.46 -13.86
N VAL A 20 4.98 -1.88 -13.35
CA VAL A 20 5.07 -2.84 -12.23
C VAL A 20 4.47 -2.26 -10.94
N GLY A 21 4.83 -1.02 -10.58
CA GLY A 21 4.32 -0.36 -9.37
C GLY A 21 2.79 -0.17 -9.37
N PRO A 22 2.21 0.48 -10.40
CA PRO A 22 0.77 0.60 -10.61
C PRO A 22 0.04 -0.74 -10.59
N PHE A 23 0.59 -1.78 -11.23
CA PHE A 23 -0.02 -3.11 -11.20
C PHE A 23 -0.06 -3.70 -9.79
N LEU A 24 1.03 -3.59 -9.02
CA LEU A 24 1.08 -4.06 -7.64
C LEU A 24 0.07 -3.33 -6.74
N PHE A 25 -0.10 -2.02 -6.92
CA PHE A 25 -1.12 -1.27 -6.21
C PHE A 25 -2.55 -1.62 -6.63
N LEU A 26 -2.78 -1.91 -7.92
CA LEU A 26 -4.06 -2.40 -8.41
C LEU A 26 -4.39 -3.76 -7.79
N ALA A 27 -3.44 -4.70 -7.81
CA ALA A 27 -3.60 -6.01 -7.20
C ALA A 27 -3.88 -5.89 -5.70
N SER A 28 -3.13 -5.03 -4.99
CA SER A 28 -3.37 -4.70 -3.58
C SER A 28 -4.81 -4.19 -3.35
N SER A 29 -5.28 -3.25 -4.18
CA SER A 29 -6.64 -2.70 -4.10
C SER A 29 -7.72 -3.77 -4.30
N VAL A 30 -7.50 -4.71 -5.22
CA VAL A 30 -8.42 -5.85 -5.43
C VAL A 30 -8.50 -6.71 -4.17
N LEU A 31 -7.37 -7.00 -3.52
CA LEU A 31 -7.38 -7.73 -2.24
C LEU A 31 -8.14 -6.96 -1.16
N GLY A 32 -7.96 -5.64 -1.09
CA GLY A 32 -8.71 -4.78 -0.16
C GLY A 32 -10.23 -4.84 -0.38
N ILE A 33 -10.69 -4.87 -1.63
CA ILE A 33 -12.11 -5.05 -1.97
C ILE A 33 -12.61 -6.43 -1.50
N LEU A 34 -11.82 -7.48 -1.73
CA LEU A 34 -12.18 -8.83 -1.28
C LEU A 34 -12.33 -8.91 0.24
N VAL A 35 -11.41 -8.28 0.98
CA VAL A 35 -11.48 -8.16 2.44
C VAL A 35 -12.76 -7.44 2.85
N ALA A 36 -13.04 -6.27 2.28
CA ALA A 36 -14.18 -5.45 2.66
C ALA A 36 -15.53 -6.13 2.41
N LEU A 37 -15.66 -6.89 1.31
CA LEU A 37 -16.95 -7.46 0.89
C LEU A 37 -17.18 -8.88 1.41
N PHE A 38 -16.15 -9.73 1.44
CA PHE A 38 -16.32 -11.18 1.66
C PHE A 38 -15.68 -11.68 2.95
N PHE A 39 -14.66 -11.00 3.46
CA PHE A 39 -13.89 -11.43 4.62
C PHE A 39 -13.77 -10.33 5.67
N PRO A 40 -14.89 -9.87 6.26
CA PRO A 40 -14.84 -8.96 7.40
C PRO A 40 -14.13 -9.64 8.57
N LEU A 41 -13.43 -8.83 9.37
CA LEU A 41 -12.76 -9.28 10.59
C LEU A 41 -13.82 -9.79 11.60
N ASP A 42 -13.46 -10.80 12.40
CA ASP A 42 -14.37 -11.26 13.45
C ASP A 42 -14.62 -10.14 14.47
N ALA A 43 -15.78 -10.17 15.14
CA ALA A 43 -16.13 -9.19 16.16
C ALA A 43 -15.05 -9.13 17.26
N GLY A 44 -14.76 -7.92 17.75
CA GLY A 44 -13.67 -7.71 18.71
C GLY A 44 -12.27 -7.84 18.13
N GLY A 45 -12.13 -8.03 16.81
CA GLY A 45 -10.85 -8.21 16.14
C GLY A 45 -10.32 -9.64 16.20
N GLU A 46 -11.12 -10.60 16.63
CA GLU A 46 -10.67 -11.99 16.77
C GLU A 46 -10.28 -12.64 15.43
N ILE A 47 -9.52 -13.74 15.50
CA ILE A 47 -9.05 -14.50 14.33
C ILE A 47 -9.41 -15.98 14.57
N VAL A 48 -10.70 -16.26 14.73
CA VAL A 48 -11.18 -17.60 15.10
C VAL A 48 -11.83 -18.26 13.88
N THR A 49 -12.71 -17.54 13.18
CA THR A 49 -13.45 -18.09 12.05
C THR A 49 -12.58 -18.15 10.80
N LEU A 50 -13.06 -18.89 9.79
CA LEU A 50 -12.44 -18.87 8.46
C LEU A 50 -12.41 -17.45 7.88
N ARG A 51 -13.43 -16.63 8.13
CA ARG A 51 -13.49 -15.25 7.64
C ARG A 51 -12.42 -14.39 8.29
N GLY A 52 -12.27 -14.45 9.62
CA GLY A 52 -11.20 -13.74 10.33
C GLY A 52 -9.79 -14.18 9.90
N LYS A 53 -9.59 -15.49 9.65
CA LYS A 53 -8.31 -16.00 9.13
C LYS A 53 -8.02 -15.50 7.71
N MET A 54 -9.02 -15.54 6.82
CA MET A 54 -8.89 -15.02 5.45
C MET A 54 -8.68 -13.50 5.44
N HIS A 55 -9.35 -12.75 6.32
CA HIS A 55 -9.13 -11.33 6.51
C HIS A 55 -7.65 -11.04 6.74
N LEU A 56 -7.03 -11.72 7.73
CA LEU A 56 -5.62 -11.52 8.05
C LEU A 56 -4.70 -11.85 6.88
N ILE A 57 -4.91 -12.99 6.22
CA ILE A 57 -4.09 -13.41 5.06
C ILE A 57 -4.14 -12.35 3.96
N LEU A 58 -5.33 -11.88 3.61
CA LEU A 58 -5.53 -10.91 2.53
C LEU A 58 -5.00 -9.52 2.92
N VAL A 59 -5.17 -9.08 4.16
CA VAL A 59 -4.61 -7.80 4.65
C VAL A 59 -3.09 -7.82 4.63
N VAL A 60 -2.46 -8.92 5.05
CA VAL A 60 -0.99 -9.08 4.97
C VAL A 60 -0.54 -9.06 3.50
N GLY A 61 -1.22 -9.81 2.62
CA GLY A 61 -0.92 -9.82 1.19
C GLY A 61 -1.04 -8.43 0.56
N MET A 62 -2.11 -7.69 0.88
CA MET A 62 -2.33 -6.31 0.46
C MET A 62 -1.19 -5.38 0.92
N GLY A 63 -0.79 -5.47 2.19
CA GLY A 63 0.32 -4.69 2.73
C GLY A 63 1.64 -4.95 1.99
N LEU A 64 1.97 -6.23 1.77
CA LEU A 64 3.19 -6.62 1.05
C LEU A 64 3.19 -6.14 -0.41
N LEU A 65 2.07 -6.29 -1.12
CA LEU A 65 1.94 -5.79 -2.49
C LEU A 65 2.07 -4.27 -2.55
N THR A 66 1.49 -3.55 -1.59
CA THR A 66 1.61 -2.09 -1.51
C THR A 66 3.05 -1.67 -1.29
N ILE A 67 3.76 -2.28 -0.33
CA ILE A 67 5.17 -2.00 -0.06
C ILE A 67 6.03 -2.32 -1.29
N ALA A 68 5.79 -3.46 -1.95
CA ALA A 68 6.49 -3.82 -3.18
C ALA A 68 6.21 -2.80 -4.30
N GLY A 69 4.97 -2.29 -4.41
CA GLY A 69 4.61 -1.21 -5.34
C GLY A 69 5.38 0.08 -5.08
N MET A 70 5.55 0.47 -3.80
CA MET A 70 6.35 1.65 -3.43
C MET A 70 7.83 1.49 -3.82
N VAL A 71 8.40 0.30 -3.61
CA VAL A 71 9.79 -0.01 -3.99
C VAL A 71 9.95 -0.04 -5.52
N ALA A 72 9.00 -0.66 -6.24
CA ALA A 72 9.00 -0.69 -7.70
C ALA A 72 8.90 0.71 -8.29
N LEU A 73 8.06 1.59 -7.72
CA LEU A 73 8.02 3.00 -8.10
C LEU A 73 9.33 3.71 -7.79
N TRP A 74 9.94 3.51 -6.62
CA TRP A 74 11.24 4.13 -6.32
C TRP A 74 12.29 3.81 -7.40
N PHE A 75 12.40 2.54 -7.81
CA PHE A 75 13.35 2.14 -8.86
C PHE A 75 13.12 2.88 -10.17
N ARG A 76 11.87 3.19 -10.51
CA ARG A 76 11.51 3.90 -11.75
C ARG A 76 11.69 5.41 -11.63
N LEU A 77 11.18 5.99 -10.55
CA LEU A 77 11.07 7.44 -10.37
C LEU A 77 12.43 8.11 -10.17
N GLN A 78 13.42 7.39 -9.65
CA GLN A 78 14.80 7.92 -9.57
C GLN A 78 15.42 8.19 -10.96
N LEU A 79 14.86 7.62 -12.03
CA LEU A 79 15.34 7.80 -13.40
C LEU A 79 14.65 8.97 -14.12
N VAL A 80 13.67 9.62 -13.49
CA VAL A 80 12.88 10.69 -14.08
C VAL A 80 13.08 11.96 -13.25
N GLU A 81 13.70 12.98 -13.83
CA GLU A 81 14.18 14.17 -13.11
C GLU A 81 13.09 14.84 -12.26
N VAL A 82 11.90 15.06 -12.86
CA VAL A 82 10.72 15.66 -12.22
C VAL A 82 10.24 14.86 -11.00
N TRP A 83 10.45 13.54 -11.00
CA TRP A 83 9.94 12.63 -9.96
C TRP A 83 10.99 12.20 -8.94
N SER A 84 12.24 12.62 -9.12
CA SER A 84 13.39 12.17 -8.32
C SER A 84 13.22 12.42 -6.82
N ALA A 85 12.68 13.58 -6.43
CA ALA A 85 12.39 13.90 -5.02
C ALA A 85 11.33 12.95 -4.43
N PHE A 86 10.31 12.60 -5.20
CA PHE A 86 9.28 11.66 -4.77
C PHE A 86 9.79 10.21 -4.73
N ALA A 87 10.81 9.86 -5.52
CA ALA A 87 11.44 8.55 -5.44
C ALA A 87 11.96 8.26 -4.03
N THR A 88 12.68 9.20 -3.42
CA THR A 88 13.17 9.10 -2.03
C THR A 88 12.02 8.96 -1.03
N TYR A 89 10.96 9.77 -1.20
CA TYR A 89 9.75 9.65 -0.37
C TYR A 89 9.11 8.26 -0.48
N SER A 90 9.09 7.67 -1.68
CA SER A 90 8.56 6.32 -1.92
C SER A 90 9.36 5.24 -1.19
N LEU A 91 10.69 5.32 -1.23
CA LEU A 91 11.55 4.40 -0.49
C LEU A 91 11.37 4.52 1.03
N ILE A 92 11.39 5.75 1.55
CA ILE A 92 11.19 6.00 2.99
C ILE A 92 9.82 5.46 3.43
N SER A 93 8.77 5.73 2.65
CA SER A 93 7.42 5.24 2.95
C SER A 93 7.36 3.71 2.95
N ALA A 94 8.06 3.04 2.03
CA ALA A 94 8.14 1.57 1.99
C ALA A 94 8.80 1.01 3.26
N ILE A 95 9.94 1.60 3.67
CA ILE A 95 10.69 1.18 4.87
C ILE A 95 9.85 1.39 6.14
N VAL A 96 9.27 2.58 6.30
CA VAL A 96 8.43 2.90 7.45
C VAL A 96 7.21 1.97 7.53
N SER A 97 6.56 1.71 6.39
CA SER A 97 5.44 0.78 6.32
C SER A 97 5.84 -0.64 6.71
N LEU A 98 6.99 -1.12 6.21
CA LEU A 98 7.50 -2.45 6.55
C LEU A 98 7.77 -2.59 8.05
N ILE A 99 8.43 -1.60 8.65
CA ILE A 99 8.70 -1.57 10.10
C ILE A 99 7.39 -1.62 10.89
N LEU A 100 6.41 -0.80 10.52
CA LEU A 100 5.13 -0.73 11.24
C LEU A 100 4.26 -1.98 11.05
N VAL A 101 4.31 -2.63 9.89
CA VAL A 101 3.67 -3.94 9.66
C VAL A 101 4.30 -5.01 10.55
N ILE A 102 5.63 -5.05 10.64
CA ILE A 102 6.35 -6.01 11.52
C ILE A 102 5.98 -5.77 12.99
N ILE A 103 6.01 -4.52 13.45
CA ILE A 103 5.60 -4.15 14.82
C ILE A 103 4.15 -4.58 15.06
N SER A 104 3.23 -4.28 14.14
CA SER A 104 1.82 -4.65 14.27
C SER A 104 1.64 -6.17 14.40
N GLY A 105 2.40 -6.95 13.63
CA GLY A 105 2.41 -8.41 13.71
C GLY A 105 2.92 -8.95 15.05
N ILE A 106 4.02 -8.40 15.57
CA ILE A 106 4.60 -8.80 16.87
C ILE A 106 3.60 -8.55 18.01
N PHE A 107 2.90 -7.42 17.96
CA PHE A 107 2.01 -6.96 19.02
C PHE A 107 0.52 -7.29 18.77
N ILE A 108 0.23 -8.23 17.87
CA ILE A 108 -1.14 -8.56 17.45
C ILE A 108 -2.05 -9.04 18.60
N LYS A 109 -1.49 -9.62 19.68
CA LYS A 109 -2.23 -10.05 20.88
C LYS A 109 -2.19 -9.04 22.03
N SER A 110 -1.60 -7.87 21.82
CA SER A 110 -1.45 -6.86 22.87
C SER A 110 -2.71 -6.02 23.05
N LYS A 111 -2.84 -5.38 24.23
CA LYS A 111 -3.88 -4.37 24.48
C LYS A 111 -3.79 -3.13 23.57
N TYR A 112 -2.65 -2.93 22.90
CA TYR A 112 -2.42 -1.80 22.00
C TYR A 112 -2.67 -2.13 20.53
N ARG A 113 -3.13 -3.35 20.21
CA ARG A 113 -3.34 -3.83 18.85
C ARG A 113 -4.06 -2.81 17.96
N GLY A 114 -5.22 -2.30 18.39
CA GLY A 114 -6.02 -1.38 17.58
C GLY A 114 -5.30 -0.05 17.27
N LEU A 115 -4.43 0.42 18.16
CA LEU A 115 -3.59 1.60 17.89
C LEU A 115 -2.50 1.26 16.87
N LEU A 116 -1.83 0.12 17.04
CA LEU A 116 -0.75 -0.32 16.16
C LEU A 116 -1.26 -0.61 14.74
N GLU A 117 -2.43 -1.22 14.60
CA GLU A 117 -3.08 -1.42 13.30
C GLU A 117 -3.34 -0.09 12.58
N ARG A 118 -3.83 0.95 13.30
CA ARG A 118 -4.03 2.29 12.71
C ARG A 118 -2.72 2.93 12.29
N LEU A 119 -1.69 2.82 13.14
CA LEU A 119 -0.36 3.32 12.80
C LEU A 119 0.25 2.57 11.62
N GLY A 120 0.01 1.26 11.50
CA GLY A 120 0.45 0.45 10.36
C GLY A 120 -0.24 0.81 9.05
N VAL A 121 -1.50 1.21 9.10
CA VAL A 121 -2.27 1.61 7.90
C VAL A 121 -2.01 3.06 7.49
N TYR A 122 -1.68 3.94 8.43
CA TYR A 122 -1.49 5.37 8.18
C TYR A 122 -0.47 5.70 7.05
N PRO A 123 0.73 5.08 7.01
CA PRO A 123 1.69 5.30 5.92
C PRO A 123 1.11 5.00 4.54
N PHE A 124 0.26 3.98 4.40
CA PHE A 124 -0.36 3.65 3.13
C PHE A 124 -1.33 4.74 2.67
N GLN A 125 -2.16 5.25 3.57
CA GLN A 125 -3.10 6.33 3.26
C GLN A 125 -2.37 7.63 2.90
N LEU A 126 -1.36 8.00 3.68
CA LEU A 126 -0.54 9.16 3.40
C LEU A 126 0.17 9.02 2.05
N TYR A 127 0.72 7.84 1.77
CA TYR A 127 1.39 7.58 0.50
C TYR A 127 0.44 7.72 -0.69
N TYR A 128 -0.76 7.13 -0.65
CA TYR A 128 -1.74 7.29 -1.72
C TYR A 128 -2.16 8.74 -1.92
N PHE A 129 -2.30 9.50 -0.84
CA PHE A 129 -2.59 10.94 -0.91
C PHE A 129 -1.46 11.71 -1.62
N VAL A 130 -0.21 11.56 -1.17
CA VAL A 130 0.93 12.28 -1.76
C VAL A 130 1.18 11.83 -3.20
N LEU A 131 1.06 10.54 -3.49
CA LEU A 131 1.16 10.00 -4.85
C LEU A 131 0.12 10.64 -5.77
N SER A 132 -1.13 10.75 -5.29
CA SER A 132 -2.21 11.38 -6.07
C SER A 132 -1.95 12.86 -6.31
N LEU A 133 -1.48 13.57 -5.28
CA LEU A 133 -1.10 14.98 -5.39
C LEU A 133 0.04 15.17 -6.41
N MET A 134 1.05 14.30 -6.38
CA MET A 134 2.17 14.37 -7.33
C MET A 134 1.71 14.09 -8.77
N VAL A 135 0.81 13.12 -8.98
CA VAL A 135 0.23 12.90 -10.33
C VAL A 135 -0.50 14.14 -10.81
N PHE A 136 -1.29 14.79 -9.93
CA PHE A 136 -2.04 16.01 -10.27
C PHE A 136 -1.14 17.23 -10.54
N LEU A 137 -0.01 17.37 -9.84
CA LEU A 137 0.87 18.53 -10.01
C LEU A 137 1.79 18.43 -11.23
N ASN A 138 2.03 17.22 -11.75
CA ASN A 138 3.01 16.97 -12.81
C ASN A 138 2.38 16.53 -14.15
N ASN A 139 1.04 16.39 -14.22
CA ASN A 139 0.28 16.08 -15.44
C ASN A 139 -0.90 17.05 -15.58
#